data_AF-A0AAD1A6M3-F1
#
_entry.id   AF-A0AAD1A6M3-F1
#
_cell.length_a   1.000
_cell.length_b   1.000
_cell.length_c   1.000
_cell.angle_alpha   90.00
_cell.angle_beta   90.00
_cell.angle_gamma   90.00
#
_symmetry.space_group_name_H-M   'P 1'
#
loop_
_entity.id
_entity.type
_entity.pdbx_description
1 polymer ?
#
loop_
_entity_poly.entity_id
_entity_poly.type
_entity_poly.pdbx_seq_one_letter_code
_entity_poly.pdbx_strand_id
1 'polypeptide(L)'
;MTPLFIAATIQFLIPVFGVSTWFALTRANGVHGRAIAALLTVWFAIAAAFAFMPSLAAWRQDNAAVQPAFILSTIAIAAALHAVPSVRDFFRGASLTPLLALFLWRAVFGFLLAMLWLAGGLPTAFALPAAIGDMTVGLWAGLLLWRMRRGDQPSRLHLWLWNLVGLLDLLNVMRLAVTVVVPWLAANPALPEFPLLPLFGVPLFIALHLHMWRAWQR
;
A
#
# COMPACT_ATOMS: atom_id res chain seq x y z
N MET A 1 -6.20 22.98 -5.76
CA MET A 1 -4.89 22.26 -5.80
C MET A 1 -4.72 21.68 -7.19
N THR A 2 -3.52 21.73 -7.77
CA THR A 2 -3.25 21.17 -9.11
C THR A 2 -3.02 19.65 -9.03
N PRO A 3 -3.24 18.89 -10.12
CA PRO A 3 -2.91 17.45 -10.16
C PRO A 3 -1.47 17.17 -9.77
N LEU A 4 -0.53 18.01 -10.22
CA LEU A 4 0.90 17.88 -9.94
C LEU A 4 1.19 17.96 -8.44
N PHE A 5 0.59 18.94 -7.75
CA PHE A 5 0.77 19.10 -6.31
C PHE A 5 0.25 17.88 -5.53
N ILE A 6 -0.90 17.35 -5.93
CA ILE A 6 -1.52 16.19 -5.27
C ILE A 6 -0.68 14.93 -5.52
N ALA A 7 -0.23 14.70 -6.77
CA ALA A 7 0.65 13.58 -7.11
C ALA A 7 1.99 13.65 -6.35
N ALA A 8 2.59 14.84 -6.25
CA ALA A 8 3.79 15.07 -5.45
C ALA A 8 3.55 14.80 -3.96
N THR A 9 2.38 15.18 -3.44
CA THR A 9 1.99 14.89 -2.05
C THR A 9 1.88 13.38 -1.81
N ILE A 10 1.26 12.62 -2.71
CA ILE A 10 1.21 11.15 -2.63
C ILE A 10 2.62 10.58 -2.60
N GLN A 11 3.48 11.00 -3.53
CA GLN A 11 4.88 10.54 -3.63
C GLN A 11 5.69 10.85 -2.36
N PHE A 12 5.45 12.01 -1.73
CA PHE A 12 6.10 12.38 -0.48
C PHE A 12 5.62 11.55 0.72
N LEU A 13 4.31 11.23 0.78
CA LEU A 13 3.73 10.48 1.89
C LEU A 13 4.05 8.99 1.85
N ILE A 14 4.36 8.41 0.68
CA ILE A 14 4.79 7.00 0.58
C ILE A 14 6.03 6.69 1.45
N PRO A 15 7.15 7.44 1.39
CA PRO A 15 8.27 7.26 2.30
C PRO A 15 7.87 7.44 3.77
N VAL A 16 6.98 8.40 4.10
CA VAL A 16 6.50 8.60 5.48
C VAL A 16 5.73 7.38 5.98
N PHE A 17 4.89 6.80 5.12
CA PHE A 17 4.21 5.53 5.39
C PHE A 17 5.20 4.37 5.54
N GLY A 18 6.22 4.30 4.68
CA GLY A 18 7.30 3.31 4.78
C GLY A 18 8.07 3.40 6.09
N VAL A 19 8.42 4.61 6.53
CA VAL A 19 9.09 4.88 7.81
C VAL A 19 8.17 4.55 8.99
N SER A 20 6.88 4.89 8.90
CA SER A 20 5.88 4.53 9.93
C SER A 20 5.81 3.01 10.10
N THR A 21 5.81 2.28 8.98
CA THR A 21 5.84 0.82 8.96
C THR A 21 7.14 0.29 9.55
N TRP A 22 8.29 0.86 9.15
CA TRP A 22 9.61 0.52 9.70
C TRP A 22 9.65 0.67 11.23
N PHE A 23 9.14 1.77 11.79
CA PHE A 23 9.07 1.99 13.24
C PHE A 23 8.12 1.02 13.93
N ALA A 24 6.94 0.78 13.36
CA ALA A 24 5.98 -0.19 13.89
C ALA A 24 6.61 -1.59 13.95
N LEU A 25 7.39 -1.96 12.92
CA LEU A 25 8.00 -3.27 12.84
C LEU A 25 9.20 -3.43 13.79
N THR A 26 10.11 -2.45 13.81
CA THR A 26 11.31 -2.52 14.66
C THR A 26 11.00 -2.51 16.15
N ARG A 27 9.96 -1.78 16.58
CA ARG A 27 9.52 -1.76 17.98
C ARG A 27 8.88 -3.07 18.45
N ALA A 28 8.29 -3.84 17.54
CA ALA A 28 7.51 -5.01 17.91
C ALA A 28 8.36 -6.23 18.33
N ASN A 29 9.53 -6.49 17.72
CA ASN A 29 10.24 -7.77 17.95
C ASN A 29 11.78 -7.74 17.74
N GLY A 30 12.48 -6.68 18.15
CA GLY A 30 13.95 -6.69 18.25
C GLY A 30 14.70 -7.06 16.95
N VAL A 31 15.51 -8.14 16.98
CA VAL A 31 16.39 -8.56 15.86
C VAL A 31 15.61 -8.90 14.58
N HIS A 32 14.51 -9.65 14.68
CA HIS A 32 13.68 -10.00 13.51
C HIS A 32 13.02 -8.76 12.90
N GLY A 33 12.59 -7.83 13.76
CA GLY A 33 12.07 -6.53 13.32
C GLY A 33 13.09 -5.79 12.46
N ARG A 34 14.36 -5.71 12.89
CA ARG A 34 15.44 -5.05 12.13
C ARG A 34 15.69 -5.68 10.77
N ALA A 35 15.67 -7.01 10.66
CA ALA A 35 15.87 -7.70 9.39
C ALA A 35 14.75 -7.38 8.38
N ILE A 36 13.49 -7.43 8.81
CA ILE A 36 12.34 -7.06 7.96
C ILE A 36 12.43 -5.58 7.58
N ALA A 37 12.80 -4.73 8.53
CA ALA A 37 12.94 -3.29 8.30
C ALA A 37 14.04 -2.99 7.26
N ALA A 38 15.19 -3.69 7.32
CA ALA A 38 16.26 -3.57 6.32
C ALA A 38 15.79 -4.03 4.94
N LEU A 39 15.04 -5.13 4.85
CA LEU A 39 14.46 -5.58 3.59
C LEU A 39 13.49 -4.55 3.00
N LEU A 40 12.62 -3.97 3.82
CA LEU A 40 11.72 -2.88 3.38
C LEU A 40 12.52 -1.67 2.91
N THR A 41 13.64 -1.33 3.55
CA THR A 41 14.53 -0.26 3.11
C THR A 41 15.14 -0.56 1.74
N VAL A 42 15.65 -1.79 1.54
CA VAL A 42 16.22 -2.21 0.24
C VAL A 42 15.15 -2.16 -0.85
N TRP A 43 13.96 -2.69 -0.57
CA TRP A 43 12.87 -2.66 -1.53
C TRP A 43 12.41 -1.23 -1.83
N PHE A 44 12.27 -0.36 -0.82
CA PHE A 44 11.97 1.06 -1.03
C PHE A 44 13.04 1.74 -1.88
N ALA A 45 14.32 1.46 -1.64
CA ALA A 45 15.42 2.03 -2.42
C ALA A 45 15.34 1.61 -3.90
N ILE A 46 15.00 0.35 -4.18
CA ILE A 46 14.76 -0.13 -5.55
C ILE A 46 13.57 0.60 -6.18
N ALA A 47 12.43 0.69 -5.48
CA ALA A 47 11.25 1.40 -5.97
C ALA A 47 11.54 2.89 -6.24
N ALA A 48 12.29 3.54 -5.36
CA ALA A 48 12.72 4.93 -5.52
C ALA A 48 13.68 5.11 -6.70
N ALA A 49 14.59 4.16 -6.94
CA ALA A 49 15.45 4.18 -8.11
C ALA A 49 14.63 4.15 -9.41
N PHE A 50 13.66 3.24 -9.52
CA PHE A 50 12.76 3.17 -10.68
C PHE A 50 11.81 4.37 -10.80
N ALA A 51 11.50 5.05 -9.70
CA ALA A 51 10.65 6.23 -9.69
C ALA A 51 11.38 7.51 -10.12
N PHE A 52 12.64 7.69 -9.70
CA PHE A 52 13.31 8.99 -9.76
C PHE A 52 14.62 9.02 -10.56
N MET A 53 15.27 7.88 -10.83
CA MET A 53 16.45 7.89 -11.69
C MET A 53 16.00 8.05 -13.16
N PRO A 54 16.42 9.11 -13.88
CA PRO A 54 15.90 9.39 -15.22
C PRO A 54 16.05 8.23 -16.20
N SER A 55 17.18 7.51 -16.15
CA SER A 55 17.44 6.35 -17.02
C SER A 55 16.49 5.19 -16.75
N LEU A 56 16.21 4.88 -15.48
CA LEU A 56 15.29 3.80 -15.10
C LEU A 56 13.83 4.19 -15.30
N ALA A 57 13.50 5.47 -15.07
CA ALA A 57 12.17 6.00 -15.31
C ALA A 57 11.82 5.97 -16.80
N ALA A 58 12.74 6.42 -17.67
CA ALA A 58 12.62 6.34 -19.11
C ALA A 58 12.47 4.87 -19.57
N TRP A 59 13.36 3.99 -19.09
CA TRP A 59 13.26 2.56 -19.41
C TRP A 59 11.92 1.95 -19.00
N ARG A 60 11.38 2.29 -17.83
CA ARG A 60 10.04 1.83 -17.39
C ARG A 60 8.92 2.35 -18.30
N GLN A 61 9.01 3.59 -18.77
CA GLN A 61 8.02 4.19 -19.67
C GLN A 61 8.06 3.56 -21.07
N ASP A 62 9.26 3.31 -21.59
CA ASP A 62 9.47 2.70 -22.91
C ASP A 62 9.06 1.22 -22.96
N ASN A 63 9.04 0.55 -21.81
CA ASN A 63 8.74 -0.88 -21.71
C ASN A 63 7.41 -1.12 -20.99
N ALA A 64 6.32 -1.16 -21.75
CA ALA A 64 4.96 -1.36 -21.22
C ALA A 64 4.79 -2.61 -20.33
N ALA A 65 5.61 -3.64 -20.55
CA ALA A 65 5.60 -4.87 -19.73
C ALA A 65 6.27 -4.71 -18.35
N VAL A 66 7.12 -3.71 -18.16
CA VAL A 66 7.89 -3.51 -16.92
C VAL A 66 6.99 -3.15 -15.76
N GLN A 67 5.99 -2.29 -15.96
CA GLN A 67 5.07 -1.92 -14.88
C GLN A 67 4.28 -3.14 -14.34
N PRO A 68 3.57 -3.92 -15.18
CA PRO A 68 2.92 -5.15 -14.73
C PRO A 68 3.90 -6.15 -14.11
N ALA A 69 5.06 -6.37 -14.73
CA ALA A 69 6.06 -7.30 -14.21
C ALA A 69 6.61 -6.87 -12.85
N PHE A 70 6.81 -5.57 -12.63
CA PHE A 70 7.27 -5.03 -11.35
C PHE A 70 6.18 -5.15 -10.29
N ILE A 71 4.93 -4.82 -10.61
CA ILE A 71 3.80 -5.01 -9.68
C ILE A 71 3.72 -6.49 -9.28
N LEU A 72 3.74 -7.40 -10.26
CA LEU A 72 3.67 -8.85 -10.03
C LEU A 72 4.87 -9.38 -9.25
N SER A 73 6.09 -8.95 -9.56
CA SER A 73 7.29 -9.37 -8.83
C SER A 73 7.28 -8.83 -7.41
N THR A 74 6.75 -7.64 -7.19
CA THR A 74 6.63 -7.06 -5.85
C THR A 74 5.59 -7.80 -5.03
N ILE A 75 4.47 -8.22 -5.63
CA ILE A 75 3.51 -9.13 -4.99
C ILE A 75 4.15 -10.47 -4.71
N ALA A 76 4.92 -11.03 -5.65
CA ALA A 76 5.58 -12.31 -5.47
C ALA A 76 6.61 -12.24 -4.33
N ILE A 77 7.33 -11.13 -4.19
CA ILE A 77 8.24 -10.88 -3.07
C ILE A 77 7.44 -10.75 -1.77
N ALA A 78 6.39 -9.93 -1.73
CA ALA A 78 5.50 -9.83 -0.57
C ALA A 78 4.97 -11.21 -0.16
N ALA A 79 4.41 -11.96 -1.12
CA ALA A 79 3.96 -13.35 -1.01
C ALA A 79 5.06 -14.29 -0.47
N ALA A 80 6.27 -14.21 -1.02
CA ALA A 80 7.41 -15.02 -0.61
C ALA A 80 7.88 -14.69 0.81
N LEU A 81 7.78 -13.43 1.25
CA LEU A 81 8.06 -13.06 2.64
C LEU A 81 7.09 -13.71 3.62
N HIS A 82 5.89 -14.09 3.19
CA HIS A 82 4.99 -14.92 4.01
C HIS A 82 5.43 -16.37 4.17
N ALA A 83 6.35 -16.87 3.34
CA ALA A 83 6.91 -18.22 3.48
C ALA A 83 8.08 -18.26 4.48
N VAL A 84 8.69 -17.11 4.78
CA VAL A 84 9.85 -17.03 5.66
C VAL A 84 9.42 -17.19 7.13
N PRO A 85 9.91 -18.22 7.87
CA PRO A 85 9.49 -18.48 9.25
C PRO A 85 9.72 -17.30 10.20
N SER A 86 10.86 -16.60 10.07
CA SER A 86 11.20 -15.45 10.91
C SER A 86 10.23 -14.27 10.74
N VAL A 87 9.76 -14.02 9.51
CA VAL A 87 8.75 -13.01 9.21
C VAL A 87 7.41 -13.42 9.81
N ARG A 88 7.03 -14.70 9.70
CA ARG A 88 5.80 -15.22 10.28
C ARG A 88 5.80 -15.10 11.81
N ASP A 89 6.89 -15.50 12.46
CA ASP A 89 6.97 -15.50 13.92
C ASP A 89 7.03 -14.07 14.48
N PHE A 90 7.63 -13.14 13.72
CA PHE A 90 7.52 -11.71 13.97
C PHE A 90 6.05 -11.24 14.04
N PHE A 91 5.24 -11.50 13.02
CA PHE A 91 3.86 -11.01 13.00
C PHE A 91 2.95 -11.69 14.02
N ARG A 92 3.31 -12.89 14.51
CA ARG A 92 2.61 -13.56 15.62
C ARG A 92 2.81 -12.85 16.96
N GLY A 93 3.99 -12.26 17.18
CA GLY A 93 4.30 -11.52 18.41
C GLY A 93 3.91 -10.04 18.36
N ALA A 94 3.60 -9.51 17.17
CA ALA A 94 3.28 -8.10 16.99
C ALA A 94 1.89 -7.76 17.58
N SER A 95 1.80 -6.64 18.30
CA SER A 95 0.52 -6.16 18.82
C SER A 95 -0.39 -5.68 17.69
N LEU A 96 -1.69 -5.95 17.82
CA LEU A 96 -2.70 -5.62 16.82
C LEU A 96 -2.81 -4.11 16.57
N THR A 97 -2.75 -3.31 17.64
CA THR A 97 -2.97 -1.87 17.62
C THR A 97 -2.04 -1.10 16.65
N PRO A 98 -0.70 -1.21 16.73
CA PRO A 98 0.18 -0.53 15.78
C PRO A 98 0.01 -1.03 14.34
N LEU A 99 -0.30 -2.31 14.15
CA LEU A 99 -0.56 -2.85 12.81
C LEU A 99 -1.83 -2.27 12.20
N LEU A 100 -2.94 -2.21 12.95
CA LEU A 100 -4.17 -1.56 12.51
C LEU A 100 -3.98 -0.06 12.25
N ALA A 101 -3.15 0.61 13.06
CA ALA A 101 -2.85 2.04 12.87
C ALA A 101 -2.17 2.33 11.53
N LEU A 102 -1.38 1.41 10.98
CA LEU A 102 -0.78 1.56 9.65
C LEU A 102 -1.85 1.65 8.55
N PHE A 103 -3.00 1.01 8.72
CA PHE A 103 -4.08 1.05 7.72
C PHE A 103 -4.85 2.37 7.70
N LEU A 104 -4.67 3.25 8.69
CA LEU A 104 -5.21 4.62 8.62
C LEU A 104 -4.66 5.39 7.42
N TRP A 105 -3.43 5.06 6.99
CA TRP A 105 -2.84 5.61 5.77
C TRP A 105 -3.68 5.33 4.53
N ARG A 106 -4.46 4.24 4.49
CA ARG A 106 -5.38 3.97 3.39
C ARG A 106 -6.42 5.08 3.25
N ALA A 107 -7.01 5.56 4.34
CA ALA A 107 -7.96 6.67 4.27
C ALA A 107 -7.32 7.97 3.74
N VAL A 108 -6.06 8.22 4.11
CA VAL A 108 -5.29 9.36 3.59
C VAL A 108 -5.06 9.23 2.08
N PHE A 109 -4.59 8.07 1.62
CA PHE A 109 -4.37 7.84 0.19
C PHE A 109 -5.67 7.85 -0.61
N GLY A 110 -6.75 7.25 -0.11
CA GLY A 110 -8.06 7.30 -0.73
C GLY A 110 -8.57 8.74 -0.91
N PHE A 111 -8.38 9.58 0.11
CA PHE A 111 -8.68 11.01 0.01
C PHE A 111 -7.85 11.73 -1.06
N LEU A 112 -6.54 11.46 -1.11
CA LEU A 112 -5.68 12.05 -2.14
C LEU A 112 -6.03 11.58 -3.56
N LEU A 113 -6.43 10.31 -3.73
CA LEU A 113 -6.91 9.79 -5.01
C LEU A 113 -8.21 10.47 -5.45
N ALA A 114 -9.15 10.69 -4.52
CA ALA A 114 -10.37 11.46 -4.79
C ALA A 114 -10.06 12.91 -5.18
N MET A 115 -9.15 13.58 -4.47
CA MET A 115 -8.72 14.94 -4.83
C MET A 115 -8.05 14.98 -6.20
N LEU A 116 -7.20 14.00 -6.51
CA LEU A 116 -6.51 13.93 -7.80
C LEU A 116 -7.50 13.73 -8.95
N TRP A 117 -8.56 12.93 -8.73
CA TRP A 117 -9.67 12.80 -9.67
C TRP A 117 -10.44 14.10 -9.88
N LEU A 118 -10.83 14.78 -8.79
CA LEU A 118 -11.52 16.08 -8.88
C LEU A 118 -10.68 17.14 -9.60
N ALA A 119 -9.35 17.02 -9.55
CA ALA A 119 -8.42 17.87 -10.28
C ALA A 119 -8.19 17.45 -11.75
N GLY A 120 -8.81 16.36 -12.22
CA GLY A 120 -8.65 15.82 -13.58
C GLY A 120 -7.39 14.99 -13.79
N GLY A 121 -6.69 14.61 -12.72
CA GLY A 121 -5.43 13.84 -12.79
C GLY A 121 -5.61 12.32 -12.90
N LEU A 122 -6.81 11.80 -12.71
CA LEU A 122 -7.10 10.37 -12.81
C LEU A 122 -8.45 10.10 -13.48
N PRO A 123 -8.58 8.97 -14.22
CA PRO A 123 -9.84 8.59 -14.82
C PRO A 123 -10.82 8.10 -13.76
N THR A 124 -12.09 8.47 -13.90
CA THR A 124 -13.18 8.13 -12.97
C THR A 124 -13.26 6.62 -12.69
N ALA A 125 -13.07 5.79 -13.72
CA ALA A 125 -13.13 4.33 -13.63
C ALA A 125 -12.05 3.71 -12.73
N PHE A 126 -10.94 4.41 -12.49
CA PHE A 126 -9.93 4.00 -11.50
C PHE A 126 -10.12 4.72 -10.17
N ALA A 127 -10.29 6.04 -10.21
CA ALA A 127 -10.16 6.84 -9.01
C ALA A 127 -11.31 6.64 -8.02
N LEU A 128 -12.56 6.53 -8.49
CA LEU A 128 -13.70 6.31 -7.60
C LEU A 128 -13.60 4.98 -6.85
N PRO A 129 -13.45 3.82 -7.52
CA PRO A 129 -13.35 2.56 -6.78
C PRO A 129 -12.13 2.54 -5.84
N ALA A 130 -10.97 3.01 -6.31
CA ALA A 130 -9.76 3.06 -5.48
C ALA A 130 -9.92 3.95 -4.24
N ALA A 131 -10.44 5.17 -4.42
CA ALA A 131 -10.63 6.11 -3.32
C ALA A 131 -11.65 5.61 -2.30
N ILE A 132 -12.78 5.08 -2.75
CA ILE A 132 -13.85 4.56 -1.88
C ILE A 132 -13.34 3.35 -1.09
N GLY A 133 -12.65 2.42 -1.74
CA GLY A 133 -12.08 1.24 -1.09
C GLY A 133 -11.04 1.60 -0.03
N ASP A 134 -10.08 2.45 -0.38
CA ASP A 134 -9.04 2.93 0.54
C ASP A 134 -9.61 3.69 1.74
N MET A 135 -10.56 4.61 1.50
CA MET A 135 -11.27 5.31 2.58
C MET A 135 -12.04 4.34 3.47
N THR A 136 -12.78 3.41 2.89
CA THR A 136 -13.60 2.46 3.64
C THR A 136 -12.74 1.60 4.55
N VAL A 137 -11.65 1.03 4.03
CA VAL A 137 -10.75 0.16 4.80
C VAL A 137 -10.00 0.94 5.87
N GLY A 138 -9.52 2.14 5.55
CA GLY A 138 -8.81 2.99 6.50
C GLY A 138 -9.71 3.52 7.63
N LEU A 139 -10.91 3.98 7.31
CA LEU A 139 -11.89 4.44 8.30
C LEU A 139 -12.39 3.28 9.16
N TRP A 140 -12.60 2.09 8.58
CA TRP A 140 -12.96 0.89 9.33
C TRP A 140 -11.83 0.48 10.30
N ALA A 141 -10.56 0.57 9.89
CA ALA A 141 -9.43 0.38 10.81
C ALA A 141 -9.46 1.39 11.97
N GLY A 142 -9.78 2.66 11.70
CA GLY A 142 -9.96 3.69 12.72
C GLY A 142 -11.10 3.38 13.69
N LEU A 143 -12.24 2.89 13.19
CA LEU A 143 -13.36 2.44 14.02
C LEU A 143 -12.96 1.27 14.92
N LEU A 144 -12.24 0.27 14.39
CA LEU A 144 -11.74 -0.87 15.18
C LEU A 144 -10.82 -0.40 16.30
N LEU A 145 -9.87 0.51 16.00
CA LEU A 145 -8.97 1.10 17.00
C LEU A 145 -9.71 1.89 18.08
N TRP A 146 -10.71 2.66 17.69
CA TRP A 146 -11.53 3.42 18.63
C TRP A 146 -12.32 2.51 19.57
N ARG A 147 -12.90 1.41 19.06
CA ARG A 147 -13.58 0.39 19.87
C ARG A 147 -12.61 -0.26 20.86
N MET A 148 -11.43 -0.67 20.40
CA MET A 148 -10.39 -1.26 21.26
C MET A 148 -9.98 -0.32 22.41
N ARG A 149 -9.89 1.00 22.15
CA ARG A 149 -9.60 2.00 23.19
C ARG A 149 -10.71 2.12 24.25
N ARG A 150 -11.94 1.76 23.92
CA ARG A 150 -13.08 1.73 24.85
C ARG A 150 -13.23 0.40 25.61
N GLY A 151 -12.31 -0.54 25.41
CA GLY A 151 -12.36 -1.88 26.01
C GLY A 151 -13.09 -2.93 25.16
N ASP A 152 -13.66 -2.54 24.03
CA ASP A 152 -14.34 -3.46 23.11
C ASP A 152 -13.32 -4.16 22.21
N GLN A 153 -13.18 -5.47 22.38
CA GLN A 153 -12.35 -6.27 21.47
C GLN A 153 -13.14 -6.62 20.20
N PRO A 154 -12.64 -6.29 19.00
CA PRO A 154 -13.32 -6.66 17.76
C PRO A 154 -13.37 -8.18 17.62
N SER A 155 -14.51 -8.71 17.19
CA SER A 155 -14.63 -10.15 16.97
C SER A 155 -13.75 -10.59 15.80
N ARG A 156 -13.32 -11.86 15.81
CA ARG A 156 -12.52 -12.46 14.73
C ARG A 156 -13.17 -12.29 13.36
N LEU A 157 -14.50 -12.41 13.29
CA LEU A 157 -15.25 -12.19 12.06
C LEU A 157 -15.14 -10.75 11.55
N HIS A 158 -15.24 -9.74 12.42
CA HIS A 158 -15.08 -8.34 11.99
C HIS A 158 -13.69 -8.06 11.43
N LEU A 159 -12.66 -8.54 12.12
CA LEU A 159 -11.27 -8.42 11.66
C LEU A 159 -11.07 -9.13 10.32
N TRP A 160 -11.62 -10.33 10.18
CA TRP A 160 -11.55 -11.11 8.94
C TRP A 160 -12.23 -10.41 7.76
N LEU A 161 -13.46 -9.90 7.95
CA LEU A 161 -14.20 -9.16 6.94
C LEU A 161 -13.46 -7.89 6.52
N TRP A 162 -12.97 -7.11 7.49
CA TRP A 162 -12.18 -5.91 7.22
C TRP A 162 -10.94 -6.23 6.37
N ASN A 163 -10.23 -7.30 6.70
CA ASN A 163 -9.03 -7.70 5.97
C ASN A 163 -9.34 -8.22 4.57
N LEU A 164 -10.43 -8.99 4.42
CA LEU A 164 -10.87 -9.50 3.14
C LEU A 164 -11.27 -8.34 2.20
N VAL A 165 -12.08 -7.41 2.68
CA VAL A 165 -12.50 -6.22 1.93
C VAL A 165 -11.27 -5.41 1.51
N GLY A 166 -10.33 -5.19 2.42
CA GLY A 166 -9.10 -4.46 2.11
C GLY A 166 -8.21 -5.14 1.08
N LEU A 167 -8.08 -6.47 1.13
CA LEU A 167 -7.30 -7.22 0.15
C LEU A 167 -7.98 -7.21 -1.22
N LEU A 168 -9.30 -7.47 -1.29
CA LEU A 168 -10.05 -7.48 -2.55
C LEU A 168 -10.02 -6.11 -3.25
N ASP A 169 -10.10 -5.02 -2.47
CA ASP A 169 -9.96 -3.68 -3.00
C ASP A 169 -8.59 -3.46 -3.66
N LEU A 170 -7.49 -3.81 -3.00
CA LEU A 170 -6.14 -3.67 -3.59
C LEU A 170 -5.96 -4.52 -4.85
N LEU A 171 -6.52 -5.74 -4.87
CA LEU A 171 -6.54 -6.57 -6.08
C LEU A 171 -7.28 -5.88 -7.24
N ASN A 172 -8.41 -5.25 -6.95
CA ASN A 172 -9.15 -4.48 -7.95
C ASN A 172 -8.39 -3.22 -8.39
N VAL A 173 -7.77 -2.48 -7.48
CA VAL A 173 -6.91 -1.31 -7.79
C VAL A 173 -5.79 -1.70 -8.73
N MET A 174 -5.12 -2.84 -8.51
CA MET A 174 -4.06 -3.31 -9.41
C MET A 174 -4.58 -3.66 -10.80
N ARG A 175 -5.71 -4.37 -10.88
CA ARG A 175 -6.37 -4.64 -12.16
C ARG A 175 -6.64 -3.33 -12.89
N LEU A 176 -7.27 -2.36 -12.22
CA LEU A 176 -7.61 -1.07 -12.81
C LEU A 176 -6.37 -0.22 -13.15
N ALA A 177 -5.28 -0.33 -12.39
CA ALA A 177 -4.03 0.34 -12.71
C ALA A 177 -3.52 -0.12 -14.09
N VAL A 178 -3.53 -1.44 -14.35
CA VAL A 178 -3.09 -2.01 -15.62
C VAL A 178 -4.10 -1.75 -16.74
N THR A 179 -5.39 -1.96 -16.49
CA THR A 179 -6.42 -1.91 -17.56
C THR A 179 -6.97 -0.52 -17.85
N VAL A 180 -6.80 0.44 -16.92
CA VAL A 180 -7.36 1.80 -17.04
C VAL A 180 -6.28 2.86 -16.96
N VAL A 181 -5.45 2.86 -15.90
CA VAL A 181 -4.49 3.96 -15.65
C VAL A 181 -3.35 3.95 -16.66
N VAL A 182 -2.76 2.79 -16.96
CA VAL A 182 -1.65 2.69 -17.92
C VAL A 182 -2.06 3.22 -19.31
N PRO A 183 -3.17 2.77 -19.93
CA PRO A 183 -3.64 3.35 -21.19
C PRO A 183 -3.98 4.84 -21.09
N TRP A 184 -4.58 5.27 -19.97
CA TRP A 184 -4.94 6.66 -19.74
C TRP A 184 -3.72 7.58 -19.71
N LEU A 185 -2.67 7.21 -18.97
CA LEU A 185 -1.43 7.97 -18.90
C LEU A 185 -0.71 8.02 -20.26
N ALA A 186 -0.71 6.91 -21.00
CA ALA A 186 -0.15 6.88 -22.35
C ALA A 186 -0.87 7.87 -23.30
N ALA A 187 -2.19 8.02 -23.15
CA ALA A 187 -2.98 9.00 -23.91
C ALA A 187 -2.86 10.44 -23.39
N ASN A 188 -2.34 10.65 -22.17
CA ASN A 188 -2.29 11.95 -21.49
C ASN A 188 -0.89 12.20 -20.87
N PRO A 189 0.18 12.30 -21.67
CA PRO A 189 1.56 12.35 -21.17
C PRO A 189 1.90 13.61 -20.37
N ALA A 190 1.06 14.66 -20.43
CA ALA A 190 1.20 15.86 -19.63
C ALA A 190 0.74 15.68 -18.17
N LEU A 191 0.03 14.59 -17.86
CA LEU A 191 -0.42 14.33 -16.49
C LEU A 191 0.73 13.80 -15.62
N PRO A 192 0.78 14.20 -14.33
CA PRO A 192 1.83 13.75 -13.44
C PRO A 192 1.69 12.26 -13.10
N GLU A 193 2.81 11.55 -13.09
CA GLU A 193 2.88 10.19 -12.57
C GLU A 193 3.22 10.18 -11.07
N PHE A 194 2.83 9.10 -10.37
CA PHE A 194 3.18 8.86 -8.97
C PHE A 194 3.62 7.40 -8.76
N PRO A 195 4.75 6.98 -9.36
CA PRO A 195 5.17 5.58 -9.41
C PRO A 195 5.41 4.89 -8.06
N LEU A 196 5.69 5.60 -6.95
CA LEU A 196 5.94 4.90 -5.68
C LEU A 196 4.70 4.21 -5.12
N LEU A 197 3.49 4.68 -5.45
CA LEU A 197 2.26 4.03 -5.00
C LEU A 197 2.15 2.59 -5.55
N PRO A 198 2.21 2.33 -6.87
CA PRO A 198 2.20 0.96 -7.39
C PRO A 198 3.51 0.19 -7.14
N LEU A 199 4.66 0.85 -7.04
CA LEU A 199 5.96 0.16 -6.85
C LEU A 199 6.25 -0.24 -5.39
N PHE A 200 5.63 0.44 -4.42
CA PHE A 200 5.92 0.21 -3.00
C PHE A 200 4.67 0.27 -2.11
N GLY A 201 3.86 1.33 -2.21
CA GLY A 201 2.73 1.55 -1.31
C GLY A 201 1.69 0.41 -1.35
N VAL A 202 1.15 0.13 -2.54
CA VAL A 202 0.13 -0.91 -2.76
C VAL A 202 0.66 -2.30 -2.37
N PRO A 203 1.83 -2.75 -2.83
CA PRO A 203 2.30 -4.07 -2.45
C PRO A 203 2.64 -4.19 -0.95
N LEU A 204 3.06 -3.10 -0.30
CA LEU A 204 3.26 -3.08 1.15
C LEU A 204 1.93 -3.27 1.90
N PHE A 205 0.85 -2.61 1.47
CA PHE A 205 -0.48 -2.88 2.05
C PHE A 205 -0.96 -4.32 1.81
N ILE A 206 -0.69 -4.89 0.63
CA ILE A 206 -0.98 -6.30 0.35
C ILE A 206 -0.23 -7.20 1.33
N ALA A 207 1.08 -6.99 1.52
CA ALA A 207 1.88 -7.73 2.49
C ALA A 207 1.28 -7.63 3.89
N LEU A 208 0.93 -6.42 4.35
CA LEU A 208 0.30 -6.22 5.66
C LEU A 208 -1.02 -6.98 5.79
N HIS A 209 -1.91 -6.94 4.79
CA HIS A 209 -3.19 -7.69 4.81
C HIS A 209 -2.98 -9.20 4.85
N LEU A 210 -2.05 -9.73 4.05
CA LEU A 210 -1.73 -11.16 4.03
C LEU A 210 -1.14 -11.63 5.37
N HIS A 211 -0.37 -10.78 6.06
CA HIS A 211 0.16 -11.09 7.39
C HIS A 211 -0.94 -11.10 8.46
N MET A 212 -1.83 -10.10 8.45
CA MET A 212 -2.96 -10.00 9.37
C MET A 212 -3.91 -11.20 9.26
N TRP A 213 -4.14 -11.71 8.03
CA TRP A 213 -4.98 -12.89 7.79
C TRP A 213 -4.57 -14.12 8.61
N ARG A 214 -3.25 -14.41 8.71
CA ARG A 214 -2.74 -15.59 9.42
C ARG A 214 -2.61 -15.39 10.92
N ALA A 215 -2.34 -14.16 11.36
CA ALA A 215 -2.25 -13.85 12.78
C ALA A 215 -3.56 -14.14 13.54
N TRP A 216 -4.71 -14.12 12.84
CA TRP A 216 -6.05 -14.25 13.44
C TRP A 216 -6.75 -15.59 13.20
N GLN A 217 -6.08 -16.56 12.57
CA GLN A 217 -6.61 -17.92 12.38
C GLN A 217 -6.39 -18.84 13.59
N ARG A 218 -5.65 -18.41 14.61
CA ARG A 218 -5.57 -19.10 15.91
C ARG A 218 -6.46 -18.36 16.90
#